data_AF-A0A3C1BGR2-F1
#
_entry.id   AF-A0A3C1BGR2-F1
#
_cell.length_a   1.000
_cell.length_b   1.000
_cell.length_c   1.000
_cell.angle_alpha   90.00
_cell.angle_beta   90.00
_cell.angle_gamma   90.00
#
_symmetry.space_group_name_H-M   'P 1'
#
loop_
_entity.id
_entity.type
_entity.pdbx_description
1 polymer ?
#
loop_
_entity_poly.entity_id
_entity_poly.type
_entity_poly.pdbx_seq_one_letter_code
_entity_poly.pdbx_strand_id
1 'polypeptide(L)'
;MKHPGTLIKKRDNDEMFFVKNKSMESKPKYVILKIGLRVLAVAFLLWTGPAYAQNLKIAVAANLQSVIKALGQDFKQKTGIRIEPIVGSSGNLTTQIRNGAPYDLFLSADMAFPETLFKEGFSENAPVVYAGGSLINLQQSGYWV
;
A
#
# COMPACT_ATOMS: atom_id res chain seq x y z
N MET A 1 -10.83 24.28 59.42
CA MET A 1 -10.09 24.56 58.18
C MET A 1 -9.11 25.70 58.46
N LYS A 2 -7.79 25.44 58.41
CA LYS A 2 -6.73 26.40 58.75
C LYS A 2 -6.24 27.16 57.50
N HIS A 3 -6.30 28.50 57.59
CA HIS A 3 -5.55 29.58 56.93
C HIS A 3 -5.27 29.59 55.41
N PRO A 4 -5.86 30.55 54.68
CA PRO A 4 -5.20 31.27 53.58
C PRO A 4 -4.54 32.58 54.09
N GLY A 5 -3.30 32.83 53.66
CA GLY A 5 -2.66 34.16 53.64
C GLY A 5 -2.31 34.79 55.00
N THR A 6 -1.00 34.89 55.28
CA THR A 6 -0.52 35.68 56.42
C THR A 6 -0.61 37.18 56.09
N LEU A 7 -1.59 37.87 56.68
CA LEU A 7 -1.67 39.32 56.69
C LEU A 7 -0.80 39.85 57.84
N ILE A 8 0.25 40.62 57.51
CA ILE A 8 1.08 41.30 58.50
C ILE A 8 0.59 42.74 58.61
N LYS A 9 -0.04 43.10 59.73
CA LYS A 9 -0.49 44.47 60.01
C LYS A 9 0.67 45.28 60.57
N LYS A 10 1.17 46.28 59.84
CA LYS A 10 2.11 47.27 60.37
C LYS A 10 1.34 48.48 60.91
N ARG A 11 1.79 49.00 62.05
CA ARG A 11 1.27 50.17 62.74
C ARG A 11 1.61 51.44 61.92
N ASP A 12 0.59 52.30 61.80
CA ASP A 12 0.54 53.66 61.26
C ASP A 12 0.54 53.86 59.72
N ASN A 13 -0.58 54.45 59.27
CA ASN A 13 -0.87 55.26 58.07
C ASN A 13 -0.68 54.62 56.67
N ASP A 14 -1.79 54.06 56.18
CA ASP A 14 -2.47 54.33 54.90
C ASP A 14 -1.80 54.08 53.53
N GLU A 15 -0.77 53.23 53.45
CA GLU A 15 -0.43 52.59 52.16
C GLU A 15 -0.46 51.05 52.25
N MET A 16 -1.53 50.47 51.70
CA MET A 16 -1.67 49.03 51.48
C MET A 16 -0.78 48.62 50.30
N PHE A 17 0.49 48.27 50.57
CA PHE A 17 1.34 47.65 49.55
C PHE A 17 0.85 46.22 49.30
N PHE A 18 0.18 46.01 48.17
CA PHE A 18 -0.01 44.67 47.62
C PHE A 18 1.36 44.11 47.22
N VAL A 19 1.97 43.30 48.09
CA VAL A 19 3.09 42.45 47.69
C VAL A 19 2.52 41.40 46.75
N LYS A 20 2.58 41.68 45.44
CA LYS A 20 2.20 40.72 44.40
C LYS A 20 3.18 39.55 44.51
N ASN A 21 2.70 38.44 45.07
CA ASN A 21 3.48 37.22 45.22
C ASN A 21 3.84 36.67 43.83
N LYS A 22 5.09 36.91 43.41
CA LYS A 22 5.65 36.51 42.11
C LYS A 22 5.83 34.99 41.98
N SER A 23 5.53 34.22 43.02
CA SER A 23 5.67 32.75 43.08
C SER A 23 4.59 31.97 42.29
N MET A 24 3.56 32.65 41.77
CA MET A 24 2.45 32.02 41.05
C MET A 24 2.60 31.99 39.52
N GLU A 25 3.77 32.33 38.96
CA GLU A 25 4.05 32.14 37.52
C GLU A 25 4.67 30.75 37.28
N SER A 26 3.93 29.71 37.66
CA SER A 26 4.35 28.33 37.39
C SER A 26 4.20 28.02 35.88
N LYS A 27 5.31 28.11 35.14
CA LYS A 27 5.44 27.63 33.74
C LYS A 27 5.98 26.19 33.57
N PRO A 28 5.72 25.16 34.42
CA PRO A 28 6.17 23.80 34.12
C PRO A 28 5.20 23.04 33.21
N LYS A 29 3.89 23.35 33.26
CA LYS A 29 2.84 22.57 32.58
C LYS A 29 2.96 22.60 31.04
N TYR A 30 3.24 23.78 30.48
CA TYR A 30 3.39 23.98 29.04
C TYR A 30 4.72 23.44 28.48
N VAL A 31 5.76 23.32 29.31
CA VAL A 31 7.06 22.77 28.88
C VAL A 31 6.99 21.25 28.81
N ILE A 32 6.39 20.60 29.81
CA ILE A 32 6.16 19.15 29.85
C ILE A 32 5.22 18.72 28.69
N LEU A 33 4.19 19.53 28.40
CA LEU A 33 3.28 19.29 27.28
C LEU A 33 3.98 19.42 25.90
N LYS A 34 4.87 20.40 25.72
CA LYS A 34 5.64 20.57 24.47
C LYS A 34 6.67 19.47 24.26
N ILE A 35 7.27 18.95 25.33
CA ILE A 35 8.21 17.82 25.26
C ILE A 35 7.47 16.54 24.89
N GLY A 36 6.31 16.29 25.52
CA GLY A 36 5.45 15.14 25.17
C GLY A 36 5.04 15.16 23.69
N LEU A 37 4.68 16.33 23.16
CA LEU A 37 4.33 16.48 21.75
C LEU A 37 5.50 16.22 20.80
N ARG A 38 6.73 16.63 21.17
CA ARG A 38 7.93 16.35 20.38
C ARG A 38 8.31 14.86 20.41
N VAL A 39 8.18 14.21 21.56
CA VAL A 39 8.42 12.77 21.68
C VAL A 39 7.40 11.97 20.87
N LEU A 40 6.13 12.38 20.88
CA LEU A 40 5.07 11.75 20.07
C LEU A 40 5.34 11.89 18.56
N ALA A 41 5.79 13.07 18.12
CA ALA A 41 6.13 13.32 16.72
C ALA A 41 7.35 12.50 16.25
N VAL A 42 8.36 12.35 17.11
CA VAL A 42 9.54 11.51 16.82
C VAL A 42 9.15 10.03 16.79
N ALA A 43 8.29 9.57 17.69
CA ALA A 43 7.76 8.21 17.67
C ALA A 43 6.94 7.91 16.41
N PHE A 44 6.20 8.89 15.89
CA PHE A 44 5.45 8.75 14.64
C PHE A 44 6.36 8.68 13.40
N LEU A 45 7.45 9.45 13.38
CA LEU A 45 8.48 9.38 12.32
C LEU A 45 9.23 8.05 12.33
N LEU A 46 9.42 7.43 13.49
CA LEU A 46 10.05 6.12 13.61
C LEU A 46 9.13 4.95 13.22
N TRP A 47 7.84 5.21 12.98
CA TRP A 47 6.87 4.18 12.54
C TRP A 47 6.89 3.95 11.02
N THR A 48 7.62 4.75 10.23
CA THR A 48 7.66 4.56 8.78
C THR A 48 8.44 3.27 8.44
N GLY A 49 7.70 2.17 8.23
CA GLY A 49 8.27 0.91 7.81
C GLY A 49 8.81 0.94 6.37
N PRO A 50 9.72 0.02 6.01
CA PRO A 50 10.22 -0.09 4.64
C PRO A 50 9.08 -0.45 3.68
N ALA A 51 8.94 0.31 2.60
CA ALA A 51 8.06 -0.04 1.49
C ALA A 51 8.66 -1.20 0.70
N TYR A 52 8.08 -2.39 0.81
CA TYR A 52 8.46 -3.53 -0.02
C TYR A 52 7.79 -3.39 -1.39
N ALA A 53 8.59 -3.51 -2.45
CA ALA A 53 8.05 -3.61 -3.81
C ALA A 53 7.20 -4.89 -3.91
N GLN A 54 5.88 -4.73 -4.07
CA GLN A 54 4.97 -5.86 -4.25
C GLN A 54 5.26 -6.56 -5.59
N ASN A 55 5.29 -7.89 -5.57
CA ASN A 55 5.39 -8.67 -6.80
C ASN A 55 4.03 -8.67 -7.49
N LEU A 56 4.01 -8.48 -8.80
CA LEU A 56 2.78 -8.53 -9.60
C LEU A 56 2.46 -9.97 -9.99
N LYS A 57 1.32 -10.50 -9.54
CA LYS A 57 0.81 -11.82 -9.92
C LYS A 57 0.08 -11.72 -11.25
N ILE A 58 0.65 -12.32 -12.29
CA ILE A 58 0.11 -12.25 -13.64
C ILE A 58 -0.40 -13.63 -14.03
N ALA A 59 -1.71 -13.77 -14.25
CA ALA A 59 -2.30 -14.96 -14.84
C ALA A 59 -2.06 -14.94 -16.36
N VAL A 60 -1.40 -15.97 -16.90
CA VAL A 60 -0.91 -15.97 -18.28
C VAL A 60 -1.28 -17.26 -18.99
N ALA A 61 -1.89 -17.12 -20.17
CA ALA A 61 -2.18 -18.25 -21.05
C ALA A 61 -0.90 -19.02 -21.43
N ALA A 62 -0.99 -20.35 -21.47
CA ALA A 62 0.17 -21.23 -21.68
C ALA A 62 0.97 -20.96 -22.96
N ASN A 63 0.30 -20.52 -24.04
CA ASN A 63 0.95 -20.12 -25.29
C ASN A 63 1.89 -18.91 -25.17
N LEU A 64 1.79 -18.12 -24.09
CA LEU A 64 2.64 -16.95 -23.83
C LEU A 64 3.74 -17.22 -22.79
N GLN A 65 3.93 -18.47 -22.34
CA GLN A 65 4.88 -18.79 -21.27
C GLN A 65 6.32 -18.33 -21.58
N SER A 66 6.77 -18.54 -22.81
CA SER A 66 8.11 -18.09 -23.25
C SER A 66 8.20 -16.56 -23.30
N VAL A 67 7.14 -15.90 -23.79
CA VAL A 67 7.05 -14.45 -23.95
C VAL A 67 7.06 -13.74 -22.60
N ILE A 68 6.25 -14.19 -21.62
CA ILE A 68 6.17 -13.54 -20.31
C ILE A 68 7.49 -13.61 -19.55
N LYS A 69 8.29 -14.65 -19.75
CA LYS A 69 9.62 -14.75 -19.14
C LYS A 69 10.55 -13.64 -19.64
N ALA A 70 10.55 -13.37 -20.94
CA ALA A 70 11.34 -12.29 -21.53
C ALA A 70 10.82 -10.91 -21.10
N LEU A 71 9.50 -10.69 -21.17
CA LEU A 71 8.85 -9.45 -20.73
C LEU A 71 9.10 -9.18 -19.25
N GLY A 72 9.06 -10.20 -18.40
CA GLY A 72 9.32 -10.06 -16.97
C GLY A 72 10.74 -9.61 -16.64
N GLN A 73 11.73 -10.07 -17.41
CA GLN A 73 13.11 -9.62 -17.25
C GLN A 73 13.27 -8.16 -17.66
N ASP A 74 12.75 -7.77 -18.82
CA ASP A 74 12.80 -6.39 -19.31
C ASP A 74 12.02 -5.42 -18.39
N PHE A 75 10.81 -5.81 -17.99
CA PHE A 75 9.98 -5.05 -17.06
C PHE A 75 10.70 -4.81 -15.72
N LYS A 76 11.34 -5.85 -15.17
CA LYS A 76 12.12 -5.73 -13.93
C LYS A 76 13.33 -4.81 -14.10
N GLN A 77 14.03 -4.85 -15.24
CA GLN A 77 15.16 -3.96 -15.50
C GLN A 77 14.73 -2.50 -15.56
N LYS A 78 13.57 -2.23 -16.16
CA LYS A 78 13.04 -0.86 -16.34
C LYS A 78 12.40 -0.29 -15.08
N THR A 79 11.71 -1.11 -14.29
CA THR A 79 10.87 -0.63 -13.17
C THR A 79 11.38 -1.03 -11.79
N GLY A 80 12.27 -2.04 -11.71
CA GLY A 80 12.65 -2.68 -10.44
C GLY A 80 11.60 -3.65 -9.88
N ILE A 81 10.40 -3.71 -10.46
CA ILE A 81 9.28 -4.55 -9.99
C ILE A 81 9.42 -5.97 -10.55
N ARG A 82 9.15 -6.97 -9.71
CA ARG A 82 9.15 -8.38 -10.13
C ARG A 82 7.75 -8.81 -10.50
N ILE A 83 7.64 -9.62 -11.54
CA ILE A 83 6.40 -10.31 -11.88
C ILE A 83 6.48 -11.77 -11.44
N GLU A 84 5.35 -12.31 -11.01
CA GLU A 84 5.14 -13.72 -10.67
C GLU A 84 4.12 -14.28 -11.66
N PRO A 85 4.57 -14.93 -12.76
CA PRO A 85 3.67 -15.47 -13.77
C PRO A 85 3.05 -16.80 -13.32
N ILE A 86 1.72 -16.88 -13.34
CA ILE A 86 0.93 -18.10 -13.13
C ILE A 86 0.42 -18.57 -14.48
N VAL A 87 0.99 -19.67 -14.97
CA VAL A 87 0.75 -20.17 -16.32
C VAL A 87 -0.34 -21.23 -16.32
N GLY A 88 -1.34 -21.09 -17.19
CA GLY A 88 -2.43 -22.06 -17.33
C GLY A 88 -3.23 -21.86 -18.61
N SER A 89 -4.26 -22.67 -18.85
CA SER A 89 -5.22 -22.39 -19.92
C SER A 89 -6.04 -21.15 -19.57
N SER A 90 -6.45 -20.37 -20.57
CA SER A 90 -7.30 -19.18 -20.35
C SER A 90 -8.59 -19.54 -19.60
N GLY A 91 -9.23 -20.66 -19.93
CA GLY A 91 -10.40 -21.15 -19.19
C GLY A 91 -10.12 -21.46 -17.73
N ASN A 92 -9.03 -22.18 -17.42
CA ASN A 92 -8.69 -22.52 -16.02
C ASN A 92 -8.34 -21.28 -15.20
N LEU A 93 -7.62 -20.33 -15.78
CA LEU A 93 -7.29 -19.07 -15.12
C LEU A 93 -8.54 -18.21 -14.91
N THR A 94 -9.47 -18.19 -15.86
CA THR A 94 -10.77 -17.54 -15.73
C THR A 94 -11.57 -18.12 -14.55
N THR A 95 -11.62 -19.45 -14.43
CA THR A 95 -12.27 -20.12 -13.29
C THR A 95 -11.60 -19.75 -11.97
N GLN A 96 -10.26 -19.69 -11.93
CA GLN A 96 -9.53 -19.25 -10.74
C GLN A 96 -9.88 -17.81 -10.36
N ILE A 97 -9.95 -16.88 -11.33
CA ILE A 97 -10.37 -15.49 -11.09
C ILE A 97 -11.77 -15.43 -10.49
N ARG A 98 -12.73 -16.17 -11.06
CA ARG A 98 -14.09 -16.25 -10.51
C ARG A 98 -14.14 -16.80 -9.09
N ASN A 99 -13.24 -17.72 -8.77
CA ASN A 99 -13.11 -18.29 -7.43
C ASN A 99 -12.32 -17.39 -6.46
N GLY A 100 -11.96 -16.17 -6.86
CA GLY A 100 -11.29 -15.19 -5.99
C GLY A 100 -9.77 -15.32 -5.96
N ALA A 101 -9.15 -15.95 -6.96
CA ALA A 101 -7.69 -15.93 -7.09
C ALA A 101 -7.20 -14.48 -7.27
N PRO A 102 -6.27 -14.00 -6.43
CA PRO A 102 -5.84 -12.61 -6.44
C PRO A 102 -4.75 -12.39 -7.50
N TYR A 103 -5.15 -12.17 -8.75
CA TYR A 103 -4.26 -11.76 -9.84
C TYR A 103 -4.38 -10.27 -10.12
N ASP A 104 -3.24 -9.64 -10.41
CA ASP A 104 -3.17 -8.22 -10.76
C ASP A 104 -3.41 -7.97 -12.25
N LEU A 105 -3.08 -8.96 -13.10
CA LEU A 105 -3.24 -8.89 -14.55
C LEU A 105 -3.56 -10.27 -15.14
N PHE A 106 -4.47 -10.31 -16.10
CA PHE A 106 -4.83 -11.51 -16.84
C PHE A 106 -4.51 -11.37 -18.34
N LEU A 107 -3.61 -12.22 -18.85
CA LEU A 107 -3.24 -12.33 -20.26
C LEU A 107 -3.85 -13.59 -20.85
N SER A 108 -4.99 -13.43 -21.53
CA SER A 108 -5.73 -14.52 -22.17
C SER A 108 -5.25 -14.78 -23.62
N ALA A 109 -5.42 -16.02 -24.10
CA ALA A 109 -5.22 -16.39 -25.50
C ALA A 109 -6.42 -16.02 -26.40
N ASP A 110 -7.60 -15.81 -25.81
CA ASP A 110 -8.85 -15.46 -26.50
C ASP A 110 -9.55 -14.33 -25.73
N MET A 111 -10.11 -13.35 -26.46
CA MET A 111 -10.83 -12.19 -25.91
C MET A 111 -12.12 -12.57 -25.19
N ALA A 112 -12.77 -13.68 -25.54
CA ALA A 112 -14.03 -14.10 -24.92
C ALA A 112 -13.90 -14.25 -23.39
N PHE A 113 -12.76 -14.74 -22.89
CA PHE A 113 -12.52 -14.92 -21.45
C PHE A 113 -12.45 -13.59 -20.67
N PRO A 114 -11.52 -12.67 -20.96
CA PRO A 114 -11.44 -11.41 -20.23
C PRO A 114 -12.65 -10.50 -20.49
N GLU A 115 -13.31 -10.57 -21.64
CA GLU A 115 -14.58 -9.87 -21.88
C GLU A 115 -15.69 -10.37 -20.95
N THR A 116 -15.77 -11.69 -20.77
CA THR A 116 -16.74 -12.29 -19.85
C THR A 116 -16.46 -11.85 -18.41
N LEU A 117 -15.19 -11.89 -17.97
CA LEU A 117 -14.79 -11.43 -16.63
C LEU A 117 -15.11 -9.95 -16.41
N PHE A 118 -14.90 -9.10 -17.41
CA PHE A 118 -15.24 -7.68 -17.33
C PHE A 118 -16.76 -7.47 -17.20
N LYS A 119 -17.57 -8.17 -18.01
CA LYS A 119 -19.04 -8.12 -17.91
C LYS A 119 -19.56 -8.63 -16.56
N GLU A 120 -18.87 -9.61 -15.98
CA GLU A 120 -19.17 -10.17 -14.66
C GLU A 120 -18.64 -9.30 -13.49
N GLY A 121 -17.89 -8.22 -13.76
CA GLY A 121 -17.41 -7.29 -12.73
C GLY A 121 -16.08 -7.69 -12.05
N PHE A 122 -15.34 -8.65 -12.61
CA PHE A 122 -14.04 -9.09 -12.07
C PHE A 122 -12.84 -8.23 -12.54
N SER A 123 -13.07 -7.22 -13.38
CA SER A 123 -12.03 -6.32 -13.87
C SER A 123 -12.50 -4.86 -13.80
N GLU A 124 -11.63 -3.97 -13.35
CA GLU A 124 -11.89 -2.53 -13.32
C GLU A 124 -11.90 -1.92 -14.72
N ASN A 125 -11.08 -2.47 -15.62
CA ASN A 125 -10.86 -1.94 -16.96
C ASN A 125 -11.38 -2.91 -18.03
N ALA A 126 -11.85 -2.35 -19.15
CA ALA A 126 -12.18 -3.13 -20.32
C ALA A 126 -10.93 -3.84 -20.87
N PRO A 127 -11.05 -5.09 -21.35
CA PRO A 127 -9.92 -5.83 -21.89
C PRO A 127 -9.46 -5.23 -23.23
N VAL A 128 -8.16 -5.36 -23.50
CA VAL A 128 -7.51 -4.81 -24.68
C VAL A 128 -6.80 -5.92 -25.45
N VAL A 129 -6.95 -5.90 -26.78
CA VAL A 129 -6.19 -6.78 -27.69
C VAL A 129 -4.73 -6.36 -27.70
N TYR A 130 -3.83 -7.23 -27.25
CA TYR A 130 -2.39 -6.97 -27.22
C TYR A 130 -1.60 -7.74 -28.29
N ALA A 131 -2.16 -8.83 -28.83
CA ALA A 131 -1.53 -9.65 -29.87
C ALA A 131 -2.59 -10.40 -30.69
N GLY A 132 -2.23 -10.74 -31.93
CA GLY A 132 -2.99 -11.65 -32.80
C GLY A 132 -2.14 -12.87 -33.14
N GLY A 133 -2.79 -14.02 -33.36
CA GLY A 133 -2.14 -15.26 -33.75
C GLY A 133 -2.88 -15.94 -34.90
N SER A 134 -2.25 -16.94 -35.52
CA SER A 134 -2.86 -17.79 -36.53
C SER A 134 -2.86 -19.24 -36.06
N LEU A 135 -3.96 -19.94 -36.30
CA LEU A 135 -4.03 -21.38 -36.09
C LEU A 135 -3.33 -22.10 -37.25
N ILE A 136 -2.51 -23.07 -36.91
CA ILE A 136 -1.82 -23.93 -37.89
C ILE A 136 -2.10 -25.39 -37.56
N ASN A 137 -2.26 -26.21 -38.59
CA ASN A 137 -2.33 -27.66 -38.43
C ASN A 137 -0.92 -28.22 -38.63
N LEU A 138 -0.36 -28.84 -37.58
CA LEU A 138 0.94 -29.49 -37.61
C LEU A 138 0.74 -31.00 -37.73
N GLN A 139 1.27 -31.59 -38.80
CA GLN A 139 1.28 -33.03 -38.99
C GLN A 139 2.73 -33.52 -39.13
N GLN A 140 3.13 -34.46 -38.28
CA GLN A 140 4.43 -35.11 -38.39
C GLN A 140 4.33 -36.26 -39.41
N SER A 141 5.08 -36.17 -40.51
CA SER A 141 5.20 -37.28 -41.46
C SER A 141 6.12 -38.35 -40.86
N GLY A 142 5.55 -39.51 -40.55
CA GLY A 142 6.31 -40.68 -40.09
C GLY A 142 6.90 -41.43 -41.28
N TYR A 143 8.22 -41.46 -41.39
CA TYR A 143 8.92 -42.39 -42.26
C TYR A 143 9.28 -43.63 -41.43
N TRP A 144 8.76 -44.79 -41.83
CA TRP A 144 9.24 -46.08 -41.32
C TRP A 144 10.50 -46.45 -42.09
N VAL A 145 11.62 -46.65 -41.38
CA VAL A 145 12.85 -47.30 -41.88
C VAL A 145 12.88 -48.74 -41.40
#